data_AF-A0A952P5C5-F1
#
_entry.id   AF-A0A952P5C5-F1
#
_cell.length_a   1.000
_cell.length_b   1.000
_cell.length_c   1.000
_cell.angle_alpha   90.00
_cell.angle_beta   90.00
_cell.angle_gamma   90.00
#
_symmetry.space_group_name_H-M   'P 1'
#
loop_
_entity.id
_entity.type
_entity.pdbx_description
1 polymer ?
#
loop_
_entity_poly.entity_id
_entity_poly.type
_entity_poly.pdbx_seq_one_letter_code
_entity_poly.pdbx_strand_id
1 'polypeptide(L)'
;MKSFLIAGLLLLQAFAAEAQLAPLFKSLDQNRKGPFSVNVLQGSRSRINVLDGLPSGTLQFQAAYRNDIGLALANGEDFYVGNLFTTNYYELMGEYVYGDARSSHDLNHEGLLSVAPLAMPKAGSMVRHWVLEKHYIHQFQNSALSRAFRIRGISGVEFEQEYAKYFLNFFLTSMEEESQFLAAWLLAKGSPLSDSASLERARNSIAALYDNAKAANGANDNKTRRLYQLRNAIHNQLSQSVIGQIDAFLRDYPKAGEVEALREIRGILVAYYSVSAKRIADAAKKMGEAQIQALAEAIAKNGSDAASNLKLSELVANLRTRLTQPGVIPYARKTDGLVVLMTASQFLNKELLSLKSVKSLEPLKTVMNLIYIEGFLIKDNWEYFSSEINAASGPAAAAAQLPDIVGISSDTLVQAFSPALDQWIQVEPKMNYFIDNTIKSSALNTASVLAQKIK
;
A
#
# COMPACT_ATOMS: atom_id res chain seq x y z
N MET A 1 14.52 38.34 33.11
CA MET A 1 14.25 36.92 33.44
C MET A 1 12.79 36.54 33.15
N LYS A 2 12.36 36.56 31.88
CA LYS A 2 11.00 36.12 31.47
C LYS A 2 10.98 35.22 30.23
N SER A 3 12.14 34.89 29.65
CA SER A 3 12.26 34.09 28.42
C SER A 3 12.65 32.62 28.64
N PHE A 4 12.86 32.18 29.90
CA PHE A 4 13.21 30.79 30.22
C PHE A 4 12.00 29.91 30.59
N LEU A 5 10.81 30.50 30.81
CA LEU A 5 9.60 29.76 31.21
C LEU A 5 8.78 29.22 30.02
N ILE A 6 8.94 29.79 28.82
CA ILE A 6 8.21 29.34 27.62
C ILE A 6 8.88 28.13 26.98
N ALA A 7 10.21 28.03 27.01
CA ALA A 7 10.94 26.86 26.52
C ALA A 7 10.71 25.61 27.40
N GLY A 8 10.57 25.78 28.72
CA GLY A 8 10.29 24.68 29.65
C GLY A 8 8.88 24.09 29.51
N LEU A 9 7.89 24.91 29.16
CA LEU A 9 6.50 24.46 28.93
C LEU A 9 6.33 23.69 27.61
N LEU A 10 7.09 24.06 26.56
CA LEU A 10 7.12 23.33 25.29
C LEU A 10 7.86 21.98 25.41
N LEU A 11 8.94 21.92 26.20
CA LEU A 11 9.64 20.67 26.49
C LEU A 11 8.80 19.72 27.35
N LEU A 12 8.08 20.22 28.36
CA LEU A 12 7.20 19.39 29.19
C LEU A 12 5.97 18.84 28.45
N GLN A 13 5.46 19.52 27.42
CA GLN A 13 4.39 18.99 26.57
C GLN A 13 4.87 17.87 25.63
N ALA A 14 6.11 17.97 25.10
CA ALA A 14 6.70 16.90 24.30
C ALA A 14 6.93 15.62 25.12
N PHE A 15 7.43 15.73 26.35
CA PHE A 15 7.62 14.57 27.25
C PHE A 15 6.30 13.98 27.79
N ALA A 16 5.21 14.75 27.82
CA ALA A 16 3.90 14.27 28.29
C ALA A 16 3.14 13.46 27.23
N ALA A 17 3.26 13.82 25.94
CA ALA A 17 2.74 13.02 24.82
C ALA A 17 3.51 11.69 24.69
N GLU A 18 4.83 11.72 24.81
CA GLU A 18 5.68 10.52 24.83
C GLU A 18 5.28 9.50 25.92
N ALA A 19 4.74 9.92 27.06
CA ALA A 19 4.42 9.02 28.17
C ALA A 19 3.13 8.18 27.96
N GLN A 20 2.23 8.56 27.04
CA GLN A 20 0.92 7.90 26.89
C GLN A 20 0.81 6.97 25.67
N LEU A 21 1.58 7.19 24.60
CA LEU A 21 1.47 6.40 23.36
C LEU A 21 1.61 4.89 23.59
N ALA A 22 2.71 4.42 24.18
CA ALA A 22 2.96 2.98 24.34
C ALA A 22 1.94 2.29 25.28
N PRO A 23 1.59 2.85 26.46
CA PRO A 23 0.51 2.32 27.28
C PRO A 23 -0.84 2.29 26.57
N LEU A 24 -1.21 3.36 25.84
CA LEU A 24 -2.47 3.45 25.11
C LEU A 24 -2.52 2.44 23.97
N PHE A 25 -1.44 2.27 23.20
CA PHE A 25 -1.35 1.24 22.17
C PHE A 25 -1.50 -0.17 22.76
N LYS A 26 -0.83 -0.45 23.88
CA LYS A 26 -0.92 -1.76 24.54
C LYS A 26 -2.34 -2.08 25.02
N SER A 27 -3.16 -1.06 25.32
CA SER A 27 -4.57 -1.26 25.68
C SER A 27 -5.41 -1.86 24.54
N LEU A 28 -4.96 -1.79 23.28
CA LEU A 28 -5.59 -2.50 22.16
C LEU A 28 -5.70 -4.01 22.39
N ASP A 29 -4.79 -4.60 23.17
CA ASP A 29 -4.79 -6.02 23.50
C ASP A 29 -6.03 -6.45 24.30
N GLN A 30 -6.67 -5.50 25.01
CA GLN A 30 -7.87 -5.74 25.81
C GLN A 30 -9.12 -5.91 24.96
N ASN A 31 -9.10 -5.44 23.71
CA ASN A 31 -10.22 -5.56 22.78
C ASN A 31 -9.95 -6.68 21.77
N ARG A 32 -10.86 -7.64 21.66
CA ARG A 32 -10.78 -8.73 20.66
C ARG A 32 -10.59 -8.19 19.23
N LYS A 33 -11.25 -7.08 18.88
CA LYS A 33 -11.16 -6.41 17.58
C LYS A 33 -10.08 -5.32 17.54
N GLY A 34 -9.19 -5.25 18.52
CA GLY A 34 -8.08 -4.29 18.53
C GLY A 34 -8.57 -2.85 18.38
N PRO A 35 -8.15 -2.10 17.35
CA PRO A 35 -8.58 -0.71 17.15
C PRO A 35 -9.95 -0.59 16.45
N PHE A 36 -10.59 -1.70 16.07
CA PHE A 36 -11.82 -1.68 15.29
C PHE A 36 -13.06 -1.77 16.18
N SER A 37 -14.07 -0.97 15.86
CA SER A 37 -15.42 -1.06 16.42
C SER A 37 -16.23 -2.18 15.76
N VAL A 38 -17.54 -2.25 16.06
CA VAL A 38 -18.47 -3.12 15.33
C VAL A 38 -18.66 -2.59 13.90
N ASN A 39 -18.98 -3.49 12.98
CA ASN A 39 -19.24 -3.10 11.59
C ASN A 39 -20.56 -2.34 11.54
N VAL A 40 -20.57 -1.24 10.80
CA VAL A 40 -21.76 -0.42 10.57
C VAL A 40 -22.01 -0.27 9.07
N LEU A 41 -23.26 0.00 8.71
CA LEU A 41 -23.64 0.47 7.40
C LEU A 41 -23.60 2.00 7.42
N GLN A 42 -22.71 2.58 6.61
CA GLN A 42 -22.60 4.02 6.45
C GLN A 42 -23.49 4.44 5.27
N GLY A 43 -24.58 5.13 5.54
CA GLY A 43 -25.35 5.87 4.54
C GLY A 43 -25.03 7.36 4.57
N SER A 44 -25.38 8.07 3.49
CA SER A 44 -25.15 9.52 3.41
C SER A 44 -26.01 10.35 4.37
N ARG A 45 -27.01 9.75 5.01
CA ARG A 45 -27.87 10.43 6.00
C ARG A 45 -27.97 9.74 7.35
N SER A 46 -27.39 8.55 7.50
CA SER A 46 -27.39 7.82 8.77
C SER A 46 -26.27 6.79 8.85
N ARG A 47 -25.91 6.40 10.07
CA ARG A 47 -25.05 5.26 10.37
C ARG A 47 -25.82 4.30 11.28
N ILE A 48 -25.89 3.03 10.90
CA ILE A 48 -26.60 2.00 11.69
C ILE A 48 -25.77 0.73 11.81
N ASN A 49 -26.04 -0.14 12.79
CA ASN A 49 -25.39 -1.44 12.82
C ASN A 49 -25.90 -2.32 11.67
N VAL A 50 -25.06 -3.23 11.18
CA VAL A 50 -25.40 -4.13 10.06
C VAL A 50 -26.64 -4.99 10.33
N LEU A 51 -26.98 -5.24 11.60
CA LEU A 51 -28.14 -6.03 11.99
C LEU A 51 -29.44 -5.21 12.07
N ASP A 52 -29.37 -3.89 11.98
CA ASP A 52 -30.50 -2.98 12.26
C ASP A 52 -31.26 -2.57 10.99
N GLY A 53 -30.95 -3.16 9.83
CA GLY A 53 -31.64 -2.92 8.55
C GLY A 53 -30.79 -2.17 7.53
N LEU A 54 -31.40 -1.26 6.76
CA LEU A 54 -30.74 -0.45 5.73
C LEU A 54 -30.57 1.00 6.21
N PRO A 55 -29.42 1.64 5.95
CA PRO A 55 -29.23 3.04 6.31
C PRO A 55 -30.09 3.95 5.42
N SER A 56 -30.43 5.12 5.95
CA SER A 56 -31.05 6.21 5.19
C SER A 56 -30.07 6.87 4.24
N GLY A 57 -30.58 7.33 3.09
CA GLY A 57 -29.77 7.93 2.02
C GLY A 57 -29.10 6.86 1.15
N THR A 58 -28.04 7.26 0.45
CA THR A 58 -27.24 6.35 -0.39
C THR A 58 -26.27 5.58 0.49
N LEU A 59 -26.26 4.25 0.39
CA LEU A 59 -25.25 3.40 1.03
C LEU A 59 -23.87 3.76 0.47
N GLN A 60 -22.97 4.18 1.35
CA GLN A 60 -21.60 4.55 1.03
C GLN A 60 -20.65 3.35 1.16
N PHE A 61 -20.72 2.65 2.28
CA PHE A 61 -19.91 1.45 2.55
C PHE A 61 -20.39 0.71 3.80
N GLN A 62 -19.81 -0.47 4.05
CA GLN A 62 -19.95 -1.21 5.29
C GLN A 62 -18.59 -1.43 5.94
N ALA A 63 -18.23 -0.74 7.01
CA ALA A 63 -16.91 -0.90 7.62
C ALA A 63 -16.95 -0.79 9.14
N ALA A 64 -15.87 -1.23 9.78
CA ALA A 64 -15.62 -0.94 11.19
C ALA A 64 -14.82 0.36 11.29
N TYR A 65 -15.37 1.36 11.97
CA TYR A 65 -14.62 2.57 12.34
C TYR A 65 -13.60 2.27 13.44
N ARG A 66 -12.66 3.19 13.64
CA ARG A 66 -11.82 3.20 14.86
C ARG A 66 -12.71 3.22 16.10
N ASN A 67 -12.40 2.39 17.09
CA ASN A 67 -13.01 2.47 18.42
C ASN A 67 -12.38 3.60 19.24
N ASP A 68 -12.83 3.77 20.49
CA ASP A 68 -12.37 4.86 21.35
C ASP A 68 -10.85 4.85 21.59
N ILE A 69 -10.22 3.68 21.68
CA ILE A 69 -8.75 3.56 21.82
C ILE A 69 -8.05 4.02 20.54
N GLY A 70 -8.51 3.54 19.37
CA GLY A 70 -7.97 3.95 18.08
C GLY A 70 -8.16 5.45 17.81
N LEU A 71 -9.27 6.02 18.27
CA LEU A 71 -9.55 7.46 18.18
C LEU A 71 -8.68 8.26 19.15
N ALA A 72 -8.44 7.77 20.36
CA ALA A 72 -7.54 8.42 21.30
C ALA A 72 -6.09 8.45 20.77
N LEU A 73 -5.63 7.36 20.16
CA LEU A 73 -4.32 7.31 19.50
C LEU A 73 -4.23 8.32 18.34
N ALA A 74 -5.24 8.35 17.47
CA ALA A 74 -5.26 9.26 16.33
C ALA A 74 -5.35 10.75 16.75
N ASN A 75 -6.23 11.09 17.68
CA ASN A 75 -6.50 12.48 18.05
C ASN A 75 -5.53 13.03 19.11
N GLY A 76 -4.99 12.17 19.98
CA GLY A 76 -4.09 12.56 21.07
C GLY A 76 -2.62 12.49 20.68
N GLU A 77 -2.23 11.51 19.86
CA GLU A 77 -0.82 11.19 19.57
C GLU A 77 -0.48 11.29 18.06
N ASP A 78 -1.44 11.70 17.21
CA ASP A 78 -1.34 11.60 15.75
C ASP A 78 -1.00 10.18 15.24
N PHE A 79 -1.32 9.15 16.04
CA PHE A 79 -0.92 7.76 15.78
C PHE A 79 -2.08 6.95 15.20
N TYR A 80 -2.11 6.78 13.89
CA TYR A 80 -3.24 6.11 13.23
C TYR A 80 -3.09 4.58 13.18
N VAL A 81 -4.02 3.88 13.84
CA VAL A 81 -4.21 2.43 13.67
C VAL A 81 -5.64 2.13 13.23
N GLY A 82 -5.88 0.91 12.75
CA GLY A 82 -7.17 0.51 12.25
C GLY A 82 -7.51 1.14 10.90
N ASN A 83 -6.51 1.34 10.05
CA ASN A 83 -6.68 2.08 8.80
C ASN A 83 -7.43 1.27 7.73
N LEU A 84 -8.48 1.88 7.17
CA LEU A 84 -9.30 1.39 6.05
C LEU A 84 -9.57 2.54 5.07
N PHE A 85 -9.68 2.26 3.78
CA PHE A 85 -9.82 3.33 2.76
C PHE A 85 -11.16 4.01 2.89
N THR A 86 -12.21 3.21 3.11
CA THR A 86 -13.56 3.67 3.36
C THR A 86 -13.61 4.69 4.49
N THR A 87 -13.24 4.28 5.70
CA THR A 87 -13.36 5.13 6.89
C THR A 87 -12.40 6.31 6.87
N ASN A 88 -11.16 6.14 6.40
CA ASN A 88 -10.17 7.23 6.39
C ASN A 88 -10.55 8.35 5.41
N TYR A 89 -10.93 8.00 4.18
CA TYR A 89 -11.31 9.01 3.20
C TYR A 89 -12.60 9.72 3.59
N TYR A 90 -13.56 8.97 4.15
CA TYR A 90 -14.81 9.52 4.63
C TYR A 90 -14.59 10.44 5.85
N GLU A 91 -13.68 10.08 6.75
CA GLU A 91 -13.26 10.93 7.89
C GLU A 91 -12.67 12.27 7.42
N LEU A 92 -11.74 12.24 6.45
CA LEU A 92 -11.18 13.48 5.87
C LEU A 92 -12.27 14.38 5.29
N MET A 93 -13.21 13.80 4.54
CA MET A 93 -14.28 14.57 3.96
C MET A 93 -15.24 15.13 5.02
N GLY A 94 -15.65 14.32 5.98
CA GLY A 94 -16.51 14.75 7.09
C GLY A 94 -15.89 15.93 7.85
N GLU A 95 -14.60 15.83 8.19
CA GLU A 95 -13.88 16.86 8.94
C GLU A 95 -13.71 18.16 8.14
N TYR A 96 -13.14 18.08 6.94
CA TYR A 96 -12.68 19.28 6.23
C TYR A 96 -13.75 19.89 5.30
N VAL A 97 -14.78 19.13 4.90
CA VAL A 97 -15.86 19.62 4.02
C VAL A 97 -17.13 19.90 4.83
N TYR A 98 -17.47 19.03 5.78
CA TYR A 98 -18.74 19.10 6.51
C TYR A 98 -18.60 19.57 7.97
N GLY A 99 -17.37 19.73 8.48
CA GLY A 99 -17.10 20.20 9.85
C GLY A 99 -17.35 19.15 10.94
N ASP A 100 -17.59 17.89 10.58
CA ASP A 100 -17.74 16.78 11.52
C ASP A 100 -17.23 15.47 10.90
N ALA A 101 -16.06 15.02 11.37
CA ALA A 101 -15.39 13.79 10.96
C ALA A 101 -16.23 12.51 11.13
N ARG A 102 -17.30 12.56 11.94
CA ARG A 102 -18.15 11.40 12.25
C ARG A 102 -19.53 11.50 11.62
N SER A 103 -19.85 12.60 10.96
CA SER A 103 -21.16 12.81 10.34
C SER A 103 -21.45 11.81 9.21
N SER A 104 -22.74 11.67 8.90
CA SER A 104 -23.18 11.05 7.64
C SER A 104 -23.37 12.15 6.60
N HIS A 105 -22.74 11.98 5.44
CA HIS A 105 -22.75 12.93 4.34
C HIS A 105 -22.63 12.24 2.97
N ASP A 106 -22.97 12.97 1.90
CA ASP A 106 -22.70 12.55 0.53
C ASP A 106 -21.20 12.75 0.18
N LEU A 107 -20.71 12.03 -0.83
CA LEU A 107 -19.34 12.20 -1.33
C LEU A 107 -19.21 13.53 -2.09
N ASN A 108 -18.23 14.33 -1.69
CA ASN A 108 -17.89 15.62 -2.29
C ASN A 108 -16.39 15.72 -2.54
N HIS A 109 -15.92 15.04 -3.60
CA HIS A 109 -14.51 14.99 -3.96
C HIS A 109 -13.93 16.36 -4.31
N GLU A 110 -14.71 17.19 -5.01
CA GLU A 110 -14.30 18.56 -5.39
C GLU A 110 -14.18 19.45 -4.16
N GLY A 111 -15.12 19.36 -3.22
CA GLY A 111 -15.05 20.03 -1.93
C GLY A 111 -13.79 19.66 -1.17
N LEU A 112 -13.47 18.37 -1.05
CA LEU A 112 -12.25 17.92 -0.37
C LEU A 112 -10.98 18.39 -1.07
N LEU A 113 -10.94 18.39 -2.41
CA LEU A 113 -9.82 18.95 -3.17
C LEU A 113 -9.66 20.46 -2.97
N SER A 114 -10.75 21.21 -2.84
CA SER A 114 -10.70 22.67 -2.61
C SER A 114 -10.09 23.05 -1.25
N VAL A 115 -10.13 22.14 -0.28
CA VAL A 115 -9.53 22.29 1.06
C VAL A 115 -8.28 21.42 1.23
N ALA A 116 -7.68 20.96 0.13
CA ALA A 116 -6.51 20.08 0.13
C ALA A 116 -5.36 20.57 1.03
N PRO A 117 -4.95 21.86 1.03
CA PRO A 117 -3.87 22.33 1.91
C PRO A 117 -4.14 22.13 3.41
N LEU A 118 -5.42 22.07 3.81
CA LEU A 118 -5.80 21.82 5.20
C LEU A 118 -5.89 20.32 5.52
N ALA A 119 -6.39 19.52 4.58
CA ALA A 119 -6.60 18.09 4.76
C ALA A 119 -5.32 17.25 4.55
N MET A 120 -4.37 17.74 3.74
CA MET A 120 -3.18 16.98 3.34
C MET A 120 -2.25 16.60 4.49
N PRO A 121 -1.99 17.45 5.51
CA PRO A 121 -1.18 17.04 6.66
C PRO A 121 -1.72 15.78 7.37
N LYS A 122 -3.04 15.74 7.63
CA LYS A 122 -3.72 14.60 8.24
C LYS A 122 -3.71 13.37 7.31
N ALA A 123 -3.98 13.57 6.01
CA ALA A 123 -3.88 12.49 5.03
C ALA A 123 -2.46 11.91 4.94
N GLY A 124 -1.43 12.76 5.01
CA GLY A 124 -0.01 12.41 5.11
C GLY A 124 0.26 11.50 6.30
N SER A 125 -0.22 11.89 7.48
CA SER A 125 -0.06 11.09 8.70
C SER A 125 -0.76 9.74 8.58
N MET A 126 -2.01 9.72 8.10
CA MET A 126 -2.73 8.47 7.84
C MET A 126 -1.96 7.54 6.90
N VAL A 127 -1.41 8.03 5.78
CA VAL A 127 -0.65 7.19 4.83
C VAL A 127 0.60 6.60 5.48
N ARG A 128 1.40 7.41 6.17
CA ARG A 128 2.62 6.94 6.85
C ARG A 128 2.30 5.84 7.85
N HIS A 129 1.37 6.10 8.75
CA HIS A 129 0.95 5.14 9.77
C HIS A 129 0.33 3.89 9.18
N TRP A 130 -0.36 3.99 8.06
CA TRP A 130 -0.98 2.83 7.43
C TRP A 130 0.05 1.88 6.79
N VAL A 131 1.06 2.43 6.12
CA VAL A 131 2.16 1.61 5.60
C VAL A 131 2.90 0.93 6.74
N LEU A 132 3.17 1.66 7.84
CA LEU A 132 3.83 1.11 9.03
C LEU A 132 2.95 0.08 9.76
N GLU A 133 1.64 0.30 9.86
CA GLU A 133 0.68 -0.66 10.41
C GLU A 133 0.68 -1.96 9.59
N LYS A 134 0.66 -1.87 8.25
CA LYS A 134 0.76 -3.05 7.38
C LYS A 134 2.08 -3.79 7.63
N HIS A 135 3.20 -3.07 7.73
CA HIS A 135 4.50 -3.66 8.06
C HIS A 135 4.46 -4.41 9.40
N TYR A 136 3.94 -3.76 10.44
CA TYR A 136 3.78 -4.33 11.77
C TYR A 136 2.94 -5.61 11.72
N ILE A 137 1.81 -5.60 11.00
CA ILE A 137 0.91 -6.76 10.91
C ILE A 137 1.58 -7.96 10.22
N HIS A 138 2.41 -7.69 9.21
CA HIS A 138 3.16 -8.74 8.52
C HIS A 138 4.27 -9.34 9.37
N GLN A 139 4.99 -8.51 10.12
CA GLN A 139 6.13 -8.92 10.93
C GLN A 139 5.70 -9.56 12.26
N PHE A 140 4.70 -9.00 12.92
CA PHE A 140 4.24 -9.43 14.25
C PHE A 140 2.90 -10.15 14.13
N GLN A 141 2.86 -11.26 13.40
CA GLN A 141 1.62 -11.97 13.06
C GLN A 141 0.78 -12.43 14.27
N ASN A 142 1.40 -12.53 15.44
CA ASN A 142 0.76 -12.94 16.69
C ASN A 142 0.33 -11.78 17.59
N SER A 143 0.59 -10.51 17.23
CA SER A 143 0.16 -9.35 18.03
C SER A 143 -1.37 -9.19 18.05
N ALA A 144 -1.94 -8.47 19.02
CA ALA A 144 -3.38 -8.23 19.03
C ALA A 144 -3.84 -7.45 17.81
N LEU A 145 -3.07 -6.46 17.36
CA LEU A 145 -3.37 -5.71 16.15
C LEU A 145 -3.43 -6.64 14.91
N SER A 146 -2.48 -7.56 14.75
CA SER A 146 -2.50 -8.55 13.66
C SER A 146 -3.71 -9.48 13.73
N ARG A 147 -4.07 -9.95 14.93
CA ARG A 147 -5.26 -10.79 15.13
C ARG A 147 -6.53 -10.02 14.82
N ALA A 148 -6.64 -8.79 15.31
CA ALA A 148 -7.73 -7.86 15.07
C ALA A 148 -7.90 -7.60 13.58
N PHE A 149 -6.81 -7.33 12.86
CA PHE A 149 -6.82 -7.10 11.42
C PHE A 149 -7.44 -8.29 10.66
N ARG A 150 -7.18 -9.53 11.09
CA ARG A 150 -7.78 -10.73 10.45
C ARG A 150 -9.28 -10.85 10.65
N ILE A 151 -9.84 -10.26 11.72
CA ILE A 151 -11.27 -10.36 12.08
C ILE A 151 -12.00 -9.01 12.05
N ARG A 152 -11.34 -7.96 11.51
CA ARG A 152 -11.85 -6.58 11.51
C ARG A 152 -13.19 -6.44 10.79
N GLY A 153 -13.49 -7.37 9.90
CA GLY A 153 -14.68 -7.36 9.07
C GLY A 153 -14.55 -6.17 8.12
N ILE A 154 -13.88 -6.36 7.00
CA ILE A 154 -13.82 -5.30 6.00
C ILE A 154 -15.13 -5.30 5.22
N SER A 155 -15.51 -4.10 4.79
CA SER A 155 -16.35 -3.84 3.63
C SER A 155 -16.12 -4.84 2.51
N GLY A 156 -17.17 -5.16 1.77
CA GLY A 156 -17.00 -5.82 0.49
C GLY A 156 -15.92 -5.09 -0.30
N VAL A 157 -15.05 -5.86 -0.95
CA VAL A 157 -13.83 -5.30 -1.53
C VAL A 157 -14.12 -4.31 -2.66
N GLU A 158 -15.32 -4.37 -3.23
CA GLU A 158 -15.87 -3.35 -4.11
C GLU A 158 -15.72 -1.94 -3.52
N PHE A 159 -16.05 -1.74 -2.23
CA PHE A 159 -15.95 -0.45 -1.57
C PHE A 159 -14.49 -0.06 -1.25
N GLU A 160 -13.70 -0.96 -0.65
CA GLU A 160 -12.31 -0.62 -0.29
C GLU A 160 -11.48 -0.28 -1.52
N GLN A 161 -11.74 -0.93 -2.65
CA GLN A 161 -11.08 -0.61 -3.90
C GLN A 161 -11.47 0.77 -4.42
N GLU A 162 -12.76 1.07 -4.45
CA GLU A 162 -13.27 2.36 -4.89
C GLU A 162 -12.71 3.50 -4.03
N TYR A 163 -12.76 3.34 -2.71
CA TYR A 163 -12.19 4.29 -1.78
C TYR A 163 -10.66 4.36 -1.82
N ALA A 164 -9.97 3.26 -2.18
CA ALA A 164 -8.53 3.31 -2.43
C ALA A 164 -8.19 4.22 -3.61
N LYS A 165 -8.99 4.15 -4.68
CA LYS A 165 -8.86 5.05 -5.84
C LYS A 165 -9.15 6.50 -5.41
N TYR A 166 -10.22 6.74 -4.65
CA TYR A 166 -10.54 8.10 -4.16
C TYR A 166 -9.42 8.69 -3.29
N PHE A 167 -8.97 7.94 -2.30
CA PHE A 167 -7.93 8.40 -1.38
C PHE A 167 -6.61 8.67 -2.11
N LEU A 168 -6.13 7.74 -2.94
CA LEU A 168 -4.86 7.91 -3.65
C LEU A 168 -4.92 9.00 -4.72
N ASN A 169 -6.06 9.16 -5.40
CA ASN A 169 -6.25 10.27 -6.33
C ASN A 169 -6.20 11.62 -5.61
N PHE A 170 -6.84 11.74 -4.44
CA PHE A 170 -6.74 12.93 -3.59
C PHE A 170 -5.31 13.18 -3.14
N PHE A 171 -4.65 12.16 -2.57
CA PHE A 171 -3.29 12.27 -2.05
C PHE A 171 -2.32 12.73 -3.15
N LEU A 172 -2.30 12.06 -4.30
CA LEU A 172 -1.40 12.39 -5.41
C LEU A 172 -1.73 13.72 -6.10
N THR A 173 -2.95 14.23 -5.96
CA THR A 173 -3.31 15.56 -6.48
C THR A 173 -2.87 16.67 -5.54
N SER A 174 -2.81 16.37 -4.25
CA SER A 174 -2.62 17.33 -3.17
C SER A 174 -1.21 17.32 -2.58
N MET A 175 -0.28 16.56 -3.15
CA MET A 175 1.10 16.51 -2.65
C MET A 175 1.75 17.89 -2.72
N GLU A 176 2.39 18.26 -1.62
CA GLU A 176 3.14 19.51 -1.48
C GLU A 176 4.63 19.28 -1.72
N GLU A 177 5.13 18.11 -1.33
CA GLU A 177 6.52 17.70 -1.51
C GLU A 177 6.61 16.40 -2.28
N GLU A 178 7.64 16.29 -3.12
CA GLU A 178 7.87 15.10 -3.93
C GLU A 178 8.24 13.86 -3.09
N SER A 179 8.86 14.07 -1.92
CA SER A 179 9.19 13.05 -0.92
C SER A 179 7.94 12.27 -0.44
N GLN A 180 6.77 12.90 -0.46
CA GLN A 180 5.49 12.29 -0.06
C GLN A 180 5.07 11.15 -1.01
N PHE A 181 5.56 11.15 -2.25
CA PHE A 181 5.23 10.13 -3.23
C PHE A 181 5.63 8.73 -2.78
N LEU A 182 6.76 8.57 -2.08
CA LEU A 182 7.23 7.27 -1.58
C LEU A 182 6.22 6.60 -0.65
N ALA A 183 5.58 7.37 0.23
CA ALA A 183 4.57 6.85 1.14
C ALA A 183 3.31 6.41 0.37
N ALA A 184 2.87 7.19 -0.62
CA ALA A 184 1.76 6.82 -1.52
C ALA A 184 2.07 5.56 -2.34
N TRP A 185 3.29 5.46 -2.87
CA TRP A 185 3.78 4.28 -3.60
C TRP A 185 3.73 3.01 -2.75
N LEU A 186 4.28 3.07 -1.53
CA LEU A 186 4.30 1.92 -0.62
C LEU A 186 2.89 1.53 -0.18
N LEU A 187 2.01 2.51 0.03
CA LEU A 187 0.60 2.22 0.31
C LEU A 187 -0.07 1.53 -0.88
N ALA A 188 0.12 2.05 -2.10
CA ALA A 188 -0.43 1.51 -3.33
C ALA A 188 0.02 0.08 -3.63
N LYS A 189 1.31 -0.24 -3.42
CA LYS A 189 1.91 -1.57 -3.64
C LYS A 189 1.19 -2.67 -2.86
N GLY A 190 0.65 -2.36 -1.69
CA GLY A 190 -0.10 -3.28 -0.83
C GLY A 190 -1.62 -3.06 -0.85
N SER A 191 -2.19 -2.42 -1.87
CA SER A 191 -3.60 -2.02 -1.91
C SER A 191 -4.38 -2.65 -3.07
N PRO A 192 -5.71 -2.84 -2.93
CA PRO A 192 -6.54 -3.49 -3.95
C PRO A 192 -6.90 -2.52 -5.08
N LEU A 193 -5.91 -2.08 -5.88
CA LEU A 193 -6.13 -1.05 -6.91
C LEU A 193 -6.62 -1.60 -8.25
N SER A 194 -6.35 -2.87 -8.54
CA SER A 194 -6.73 -3.51 -9.80
C SER A 194 -8.02 -4.29 -9.67
N ASP A 195 -8.99 -3.95 -10.52
CA ASP A 195 -10.25 -4.69 -10.65
C ASP A 195 -9.95 -6.10 -11.14
N SER A 196 -10.56 -7.10 -10.51
CA SER A 196 -10.61 -8.43 -11.07
C SER A 196 -11.91 -9.09 -10.65
N ALA A 197 -12.86 -9.17 -11.58
CA ALA A 197 -14.04 -10.02 -11.42
C ALA A 197 -13.62 -11.45 -11.01
N SER A 198 -12.46 -11.91 -11.47
CA SER A 198 -11.87 -13.17 -11.02
C SER A 198 -11.55 -13.17 -9.53
N LEU A 199 -10.96 -12.11 -8.97
CA LEU A 199 -10.68 -12.02 -7.55
C LEU A 199 -11.96 -11.96 -6.69
N GLU A 200 -12.99 -11.27 -7.17
CA GLU A 200 -14.31 -11.30 -6.54
C GLU A 200 -14.91 -12.71 -6.57
N ARG A 201 -14.84 -13.41 -7.71
CA ARG A 201 -15.21 -14.84 -7.78
C ARG A 201 -14.43 -15.66 -6.76
N ALA A 202 -13.13 -15.46 -6.61
CA ALA A 202 -12.32 -16.18 -5.62
C ALA A 202 -12.78 -15.89 -4.17
N ARG A 203 -13.16 -14.64 -3.87
CA ARG A 203 -13.69 -14.23 -2.57
C ARG A 203 -15.05 -14.85 -2.27
N ASN A 204 -15.95 -14.84 -3.24
CA ASN A 204 -17.28 -15.44 -3.11
C ASN A 204 -17.18 -16.95 -2.95
N SER A 205 -16.32 -17.59 -3.75
CA SER A 205 -16.05 -19.03 -3.65
C SER A 205 -15.50 -19.41 -2.28
N ILE A 206 -14.46 -18.74 -1.75
CA ILE A 206 -13.93 -19.11 -0.42
C ILE A 206 -14.93 -18.84 0.72
N ALA A 207 -15.78 -17.82 0.59
CA ALA A 207 -16.84 -17.57 1.56
C ALA A 207 -17.86 -18.70 1.56
N ALA A 208 -18.35 -19.10 0.38
CA ALA A 208 -19.29 -20.23 0.24
C ALA A 208 -18.69 -21.55 0.75
N LEU A 209 -17.41 -21.82 0.47
CA LEU A 209 -16.73 -23.01 0.99
C LEU A 209 -16.70 -23.02 2.53
N TYR A 210 -16.40 -21.87 3.15
CA TYR A 210 -16.42 -21.75 4.60
C TYR A 210 -17.82 -21.94 5.17
N ASP A 211 -18.83 -21.28 4.61
CA ASP A 211 -20.20 -21.34 5.12
C ASP A 211 -20.79 -22.74 5.00
N ASN A 212 -20.54 -23.44 3.89
CA ASN A 212 -20.92 -24.84 3.71
C ASN A 212 -20.20 -25.77 4.69
N ALA A 213 -18.89 -25.60 4.90
CA ALA A 213 -18.13 -26.40 5.85
C ALA A 213 -18.59 -26.15 7.30
N LYS A 214 -18.92 -24.90 7.65
CA LYS A 214 -19.47 -24.52 8.95
C LYS A 214 -20.83 -25.15 9.19
N ALA A 215 -21.70 -25.16 8.17
CA ALA A 215 -23.01 -25.79 8.26
C ALA A 215 -22.91 -27.32 8.42
N ALA A 216 -21.97 -27.95 7.71
CA ALA A 216 -21.82 -29.41 7.73
C ALA A 216 -21.06 -29.95 8.96
N ASN A 217 -19.96 -29.30 9.37
CA ASN A 217 -19.02 -29.83 10.37
C ASN A 217 -18.99 -29.01 11.68
N GLY A 218 -19.63 -27.84 11.71
CA GLY A 218 -19.58 -26.91 12.83
C GLY A 218 -18.34 -26.01 12.85
N ALA A 219 -18.44 -24.85 13.52
CA ALA A 219 -17.41 -23.81 13.49
C ALA A 219 -16.07 -24.20 14.16
N ASN A 220 -16.09 -25.19 15.05
CA ASN A 220 -14.91 -25.61 15.82
C ASN A 220 -14.11 -26.73 15.15
N ASP A 221 -14.63 -27.34 14.08
CA ASP A 221 -13.91 -28.33 13.30
C ASP A 221 -12.60 -27.75 12.72
N ASN A 222 -11.53 -28.55 12.74
CA ASN A 222 -10.19 -28.11 12.34
C ASN A 222 -10.15 -27.67 10.88
N LYS A 223 -10.83 -28.38 9.97
CA LYS A 223 -10.90 -28.03 8.55
C LYS A 223 -11.66 -26.71 8.38
N THR A 224 -12.81 -26.58 9.04
CA THR A 224 -13.65 -25.38 9.02
C THR A 224 -12.91 -24.14 9.54
N ARG A 225 -12.16 -24.28 10.64
CA ARG A 225 -11.32 -23.20 11.18
C ARG A 225 -10.21 -22.79 10.20
N ARG A 226 -9.65 -23.73 9.45
CA ARG A 226 -8.61 -23.44 8.46
C ARG A 226 -9.17 -22.79 7.20
N LEU A 227 -10.37 -23.20 6.76
CA LEU A 227 -11.13 -22.47 5.72
C LEU A 227 -11.47 -21.05 6.16
N TYR A 228 -11.86 -20.85 7.42
CA TYR A 228 -12.09 -19.52 7.98
C TYR A 228 -10.84 -18.64 7.92
N GLN A 229 -9.67 -19.21 8.25
CA GLN A 229 -8.38 -18.51 8.13
C GLN A 229 -8.07 -18.14 6.67
N LEU A 230 -8.24 -19.07 5.73
CA LEU A 230 -8.06 -18.80 4.29
C LEU A 230 -9.00 -17.73 3.78
N ARG A 231 -10.30 -17.82 4.14
CA ARG A 231 -11.30 -16.79 3.82
C ARG A 231 -10.82 -15.43 4.30
N ASN A 232 -10.45 -15.31 5.56
CA ASN A 232 -10.00 -14.03 6.12
C ASN A 232 -8.70 -13.55 5.49
N ALA A 233 -7.78 -14.44 5.11
CA ALA A 233 -6.56 -14.04 4.43
C ALA A 233 -6.85 -13.49 3.01
N ILE A 234 -7.74 -14.14 2.25
CA ILE A 234 -8.15 -13.69 0.91
C ILE A 234 -8.98 -12.39 0.96
N HIS A 235 -9.89 -12.28 1.93
CA HIS A 235 -10.76 -11.11 2.08
C HIS A 235 -10.01 -9.92 2.68
N ASN A 236 -9.19 -10.14 3.71
CA ASN A 236 -8.71 -9.05 4.57
C ASN A 236 -7.22 -8.71 4.44
N GLN A 237 -6.40 -9.58 3.85
CA GLN A 237 -4.96 -9.39 3.76
C GLN A 237 -4.45 -9.39 2.31
N LEU A 238 -5.05 -10.21 1.44
CA LEU A 238 -4.70 -10.37 0.03
C LEU A 238 -3.18 -10.24 -0.22
N SER A 239 -2.43 -11.25 0.20
CA SER A 239 -0.98 -11.36 -0.02
C SER A 239 -0.62 -12.59 -0.83
N GLN A 240 0.56 -12.60 -1.46
CA GLN A 240 1.05 -13.76 -2.23
C GLN A 240 1.22 -15.02 -1.38
N SER A 241 1.49 -14.86 -0.07
CA SER A 241 1.61 -15.97 0.89
C SER A 241 0.33 -16.80 1.02
N VAL A 242 -0.83 -16.26 0.64
CA VAL A 242 -2.10 -17.00 0.62
C VAL A 242 -2.04 -18.19 -0.33
N ILE A 243 -1.30 -18.10 -1.44
CA ILE A 243 -1.11 -19.23 -2.37
C ILE A 243 -0.50 -20.43 -1.63
N GLY A 244 0.55 -20.18 -0.82
CA GLY A 244 1.17 -21.21 0.01
C GLY A 244 0.25 -21.76 1.10
N GLN A 245 -0.66 -20.94 1.65
CA GLN A 245 -1.66 -21.40 2.61
C GLN A 245 -2.70 -22.32 1.95
N ILE A 246 -3.12 -22.02 0.73
CA ILE A 246 -4.00 -22.89 -0.06
C ILE A 246 -3.28 -24.20 -0.37
N ASP A 247 -2.01 -24.14 -0.81
CA ASP A 247 -1.20 -25.33 -1.09
C ASP A 247 -1.06 -26.23 0.16
N ALA A 248 -0.85 -25.62 1.33
CA ALA A 248 -0.81 -26.35 2.59
C ALA A 248 -2.17 -26.98 2.94
N PHE A 249 -3.28 -26.29 2.71
CA PHE A 249 -4.62 -26.85 2.93
C PHE A 249 -4.88 -28.04 2.01
N LEU A 250 -4.60 -27.91 0.71
CA LEU A 250 -4.81 -28.95 -0.29
C LEU A 250 -3.97 -30.20 0.01
N ARG A 251 -2.76 -30.03 0.53
CA ARG A 251 -1.91 -31.13 0.98
C ARG A 251 -2.46 -31.82 2.24
N ASP A 252 -2.93 -31.04 3.20
CA ASP A 252 -3.39 -31.58 4.50
C ASP A 252 -4.81 -32.18 4.40
N TYR A 253 -5.61 -31.77 3.40
CA TYR A 253 -6.98 -32.27 3.14
C TYR A 253 -7.20 -32.65 1.66
N PRO A 254 -6.48 -33.66 1.13
CA PRO A 254 -6.43 -33.95 -0.32
C PRO A 254 -7.72 -34.56 -0.89
N LYS A 255 -8.63 -35.05 -0.04
CA LYS A 255 -9.92 -35.64 -0.42
C LYS A 255 -11.12 -34.77 -0.05
N ALA A 256 -10.89 -33.51 0.33
CA ALA A 256 -11.96 -32.61 0.70
C ALA A 256 -12.79 -32.22 -0.53
N GLY A 257 -14.11 -32.05 -0.37
CA GLY A 257 -14.98 -31.61 -1.47
C GLY A 257 -14.64 -30.21 -2.00
N GLU A 258 -13.86 -29.46 -1.23
CA GLU A 258 -13.42 -28.10 -1.51
C GLU A 258 -12.19 -28.02 -2.44
N VAL A 259 -11.55 -29.16 -2.77
CA VAL A 259 -10.26 -29.22 -3.49
C VAL A 259 -10.29 -28.49 -4.84
N GLU A 260 -11.29 -28.76 -5.69
CA GLU A 260 -11.36 -28.16 -7.03
C GLU A 260 -11.58 -26.65 -6.97
N ALA A 261 -12.51 -26.20 -6.11
CA ALA A 261 -12.74 -24.78 -5.91
C ALA A 261 -11.50 -24.05 -5.34
N LEU A 262 -10.76 -24.69 -4.42
CA LEU A 262 -9.50 -24.15 -3.91
C LEU A 262 -8.40 -24.10 -4.98
N ARG A 263 -8.34 -25.07 -5.91
CA ARG A 263 -7.43 -25.02 -7.06
C ARG A 263 -7.78 -23.87 -8.01
N GLU A 264 -9.07 -23.63 -8.24
CA GLU A 264 -9.54 -22.48 -9.04
C GLU A 264 -9.15 -21.15 -8.36
N ILE A 265 -9.45 -20.99 -7.07
CA ILE A 265 -9.06 -19.81 -6.27
C ILE A 265 -7.55 -19.60 -6.35
N ARG A 266 -6.75 -20.66 -6.20
CA ARG A 266 -5.30 -20.61 -6.34
C ARG A 266 -4.87 -20.10 -7.71
N GLY A 267 -5.47 -20.61 -8.80
CA GLY A 267 -5.19 -20.17 -10.17
C GLY A 267 -5.47 -18.69 -10.38
N ILE A 268 -6.59 -18.20 -9.83
CA ILE A 268 -6.95 -16.78 -9.85
C ILE A 268 -5.89 -15.94 -9.11
N LEU A 269 -5.49 -16.35 -7.91
CA LEU A 269 -4.48 -15.62 -7.14
C LEU A 269 -3.11 -15.63 -7.83
N VAL A 270 -2.69 -16.76 -8.42
CA VAL A 270 -1.45 -16.84 -9.21
C VAL A 270 -1.48 -15.86 -10.38
N ALA A 271 -2.60 -15.80 -11.12
CA ALA A 271 -2.76 -14.84 -12.21
C ALA A 271 -2.74 -13.39 -11.69
N TYR A 272 -3.43 -13.12 -10.56
CA TYR A 272 -3.49 -11.81 -9.92
C TYR A 272 -2.13 -11.30 -9.44
N TYR A 273 -1.20 -12.19 -9.06
CA TYR A 273 0.18 -11.84 -8.67
C TYR A 273 1.20 -12.08 -9.79
N SER A 274 0.77 -12.46 -11.00
CA SER A 274 1.71 -12.70 -12.09
C SER A 274 2.45 -11.42 -12.46
N VAL A 275 3.76 -11.54 -12.74
CA VAL A 275 4.61 -10.43 -13.19
C VAL A 275 4.96 -10.68 -14.65
N SER A 276 4.41 -9.86 -15.55
CA SER A 276 4.61 -9.99 -17.01
C SER A 276 4.41 -8.66 -17.73
N ALA A 277 5.05 -8.51 -18.90
CA ALA A 277 4.87 -7.35 -19.77
C ALA A 277 3.43 -7.17 -20.25
N LYS A 278 2.66 -8.27 -20.42
CA LYS A 278 1.24 -8.20 -20.77
C LYS A 278 0.43 -7.39 -19.76
N ARG A 279 0.71 -7.51 -18.46
CA ARG A 279 0.01 -6.72 -17.43
C ARG A 279 0.32 -5.24 -17.50
N ILE A 280 1.54 -4.89 -17.90
CA ILE A 280 1.93 -3.50 -18.14
C ILE A 280 1.13 -2.96 -19.32
N ALA A 281 1.01 -3.74 -20.41
CA ALA A 281 0.20 -3.37 -21.56
C ALA A 281 -1.27 -3.15 -21.20
N ASP A 282 -1.88 -4.07 -20.44
CA ASP A 282 -3.28 -3.96 -20.00
C ASP A 282 -3.49 -2.71 -19.11
N ALA A 283 -2.56 -2.44 -18.18
CA ALA A 283 -2.60 -1.25 -17.33
C ALA A 283 -2.40 0.04 -18.14
N ALA A 284 -1.44 0.06 -19.06
CA ALA A 284 -1.15 1.21 -19.92
C ALA A 284 -2.30 1.51 -20.87
N LYS A 285 -2.95 0.48 -21.42
CA LYS A 285 -4.18 0.61 -22.22
C LYS A 285 -5.30 1.27 -21.43
N LYS A 286 -5.55 0.80 -20.20
CA LYS A 286 -6.54 1.42 -19.30
C LYS A 286 -6.19 2.88 -19.04
N MET A 287 -4.91 3.18 -18.80
CA MET A 287 -4.38 4.53 -18.55
C MET A 287 -4.25 5.41 -19.81
N GLY A 288 -4.43 4.86 -21.02
CA GLY A 288 -4.32 5.62 -22.27
C GLY A 288 -2.88 5.93 -22.70
N GLU A 289 -1.90 5.18 -22.17
CA GLU A 289 -0.47 5.36 -22.43
C GLU A 289 -0.03 4.50 -23.63
N ALA A 290 -0.38 4.93 -24.83
CA ALA A 290 -0.21 4.15 -26.06
C ALA A 290 1.25 3.70 -26.32
N GLN A 291 2.24 4.53 -26.01
CA GLN A 291 3.66 4.18 -26.18
C GLN A 291 4.11 3.09 -25.20
N ILE A 292 3.69 3.18 -23.93
CA ILE A 292 3.97 2.16 -22.92
C ILE A 292 3.27 0.85 -23.30
N GLN A 293 2.00 0.93 -23.73
CA GLN A 293 1.23 -0.22 -24.18
C GLN A 293 1.93 -0.94 -25.33
N ALA A 294 2.24 -0.24 -26.42
CA ALA A 294 2.84 -0.84 -27.62
C ALA A 294 4.18 -1.50 -27.32
N LEU A 295 5.04 -0.87 -26.49
CA LEU A 295 6.31 -1.44 -26.09
C LEU A 295 6.13 -2.67 -25.22
N ALA A 296 5.22 -2.64 -24.26
CA ALA A 296 4.93 -3.77 -23.39
C ALA A 296 4.33 -4.97 -24.15
N GLU A 297 3.48 -4.72 -25.16
CA GLU A 297 2.97 -5.76 -26.07
C GLU A 297 4.10 -6.38 -26.91
N ALA A 298 5.03 -5.56 -27.40
CA ALA A 298 6.20 -6.03 -28.14
C ALA A 298 7.11 -6.91 -27.26
N ILE A 299 7.38 -6.50 -26.01
CA ILE A 299 8.15 -7.29 -25.04
C ILE A 299 7.43 -8.60 -24.71
N ALA A 300 6.11 -8.57 -24.53
CA ALA A 300 5.32 -9.77 -24.24
C ALA A 300 5.37 -10.79 -25.39
N LYS A 301 5.47 -10.31 -26.64
CA LYS A 301 5.51 -11.16 -27.84
C LYS A 301 6.93 -11.65 -28.17
N ASN A 302 7.92 -10.78 -28.08
CA ASN A 302 9.26 -11.02 -28.60
C ASN A 302 10.30 -11.35 -27.51
N GLY A 303 9.94 -11.18 -26.24
CA GLY A 303 10.87 -11.20 -25.12
C GLY A 303 11.44 -9.81 -24.79
N SER A 304 11.99 -9.69 -23.58
CA SER A 304 12.71 -8.53 -23.09
C SER A 304 14.20 -8.63 -23.40
N ASP A 305 14.82 -7.47 -23.61
CA ASP A 305 16.26 -7.29 -23.69
C ASP A 305 16.67 -5.99 -22.96
N ALA A 306 17.98 -5.69 -22.90
CA ALA A 306 18.48 -4.53 -22.18
C ALA A 306 17.95 -3.19 -22.75
N ALA A 307 17.81 -3.09 -24.08
CA ALA A 307 17.38 -1.86 -24.75
C ALA A 307 15.88 -1.61 -24.55
N SER A 308 15.05 -2.64 -24.73
CA SER A 308 13.60 -2.56 -24.50
C SER A 308 13.26 -2.31 -23.02
N ASN A 309 14.00 -2.92 -22.08
CA ASN A 309 13.84 -2.67 -20.66
C ASN A 309 14.19 -1.23 -20.28
N LEU A 310 15.31 -0.70 -20.81
CA LEU A 310 15.66 0.71 -20.61
C LEU A 310 14.57 1.62 -21.17
N LYS A 311 14.15 1.39 -22.41
CA LYS A 311 13.14 2.24 -23.05
C LYS A 311 11.81 2.25 -22.28
N LEU A 312 11.40 1.10 -21.77
CA LEU A 312 10.21 0.97 -20.94
C LEU A 312 10.38 1.76 -19.64
N SER A 313 11.52 1.63 -18.96
CA SER A 313 11.80 2.37 -17.73
C SER A 313 11.77 3.90 -17.92
N GLU A 314 12.28 4.41 -19.05
CA GLU A 314 12.23 5.84 -19.39
C GLU A 314 10.80 6.36 -19.56
N LEU A 315 9.98 5.62 -20.32
CA LEU A 315 8.57 5.99 -20.52
C LEU A 315 7.78 5.99 -19.21
N VAL A 316 8.06 5.02 -18.34
CA VAL A 316 7.41 4.88 -17.03
C VAL A 316 7.91 5.94 -16.04
N ALA A 317 9.19 6.30 -16.06
CA ALA A 317 9.74 7.42 -15.29
C ALA A 317 9.10 8.76 -15.72
N ASN A 318 8.90 8.96 -17.03
CA ASN A 318 8.18 10.13 -17.54
C ASN A 318 6.70 10.15 -17.12
N LEU A 319 6.03 9.00 -17.06
CA LEU A 319 4.68 8.91 -16.49
C LEU A 319 4.68 9.30 -15.00
N ARG A 320 5.67 8.86 -14.22
CA ARG A 320 5.81 9.24 -12.80
C ARG A 320 5.98 10.76 -12.64
N THR A 321 6.78 11.41 -13.47
CA THR A 321 6.89 12.88 -13.49
C THR A 321 5.55 13.54 -13.80
N ARG A 322 4.80 13.06 -14.80
CA ARG A 322 3.47 13.62 -15.13
C ARG A 322 2.43 13.40 -14.05
N LEU A 323 2.52 12.32 -13.28
CA LEU A 323 1.58 12.01 -12.20
C LEU A 323 1.67 13.02 -11.05
N THR A 324 2.85 13.58 -10.79
CA THR A 324 3.07 14.56 -9.72
C THR A 324 2.94 16.01 -10.20
N GLN A 325 2.91 16.24 -11.52
CA GLN A 325 2.67 17.56 -12.10
C GLN A 325 1.19 18.01 -11.96
N PRO A 326 0.92 19.20 -11.41
CA PRO A 326 -0.43 19.74 -11.31
C PRO A 326 -1.12 19.85 -12.68
N GLY A 327 -2.36 19.36 -12.77
CA GLY A 327 -3.21 19.50 -13.96
C GLY A 327 -2.86 18.61 -15.16
N VAL A 328 -1.71 17.91 -15.17
CA VAL A 328 -1.27 17.11 -16.33
C VAL A 328 -2.03 15.79 -16.46
N ILE A 329 -2.17 15.06 -15.35
CA ILE A 329 -2.99 13.84 -15.30
C ILE A 329 -4.29 14.15 -14.55
N PRO A 330 -5.47 13.88 -15.15
CA PRO A 330 -6.75 14.10 -14.50
C PRO A 330 -6.84 13.36 -13.16
N TYR A 331 -7.50 13.97 -12.17
CA TYR A 331 -7.69 13.41 -10.83
C TYR A 331 -8.09 11.92 -10.84
N ALA A 332 -9.15 11.58 -11.59
CA ALA A 332 -9.71 10.22 -11.64
C ALA A 332 -8.74 9.17 -12.21
N ARG A 333 -7.64 9.59 -12.84
CA ARG A 333 -6.69 8.74 -13.58
C ARG A 333 -5.38 8.51 -12.85
N LYS A 334 -5.11 9.25 -11.76
CA LYS A 334 -3.82 9.16 -11.06
C LYS A 334 -3.53 7.75 -10.53
N THR A 335 -4.53 7.08 -9.97
CA THR A 335 -4.41 5.69 -9.49
C THR A 335 -4.14 4.69 -10.62
N ASP A 336 -4.74 4.86 -11.81
CA ASP A 336 -4.44 4.01 -12.96
C ASP A 336 -2.97 4.18 -13.38
N GLY A 337 -2.43 5.39 -13.31
CA GLY A 337 -1.01 5.66 -13.51
C GLY A 337 -0.11 4.93 -12.50
N LEU A 338 -0.46 4.95 -11.21
CA LEU A 338 0.26 4.16 -10.19
C LEU A 338 0.29 2.66 -10.54
N VAL A 339 -0.81 2.10 -11.05
CA VAL A 339 -0.86 0.69 -11.46
C VAL A 339 0.12 0.40 -12.60
N VAL A 340 0.26 1.31 -13.57
CA VAL A 340 1.29 1.20 -14.63
C VAL A 340 2.68 1.21 -14.02
N LEU A 341 2.98 2.18 -13.14
CA LEU A 341 4.28 2.29 -12.48
C LEU A 341 4.64 1.00 -11.70
N MET A 342 3.71 0.48 -10.90
CA MET A 342 3.90 -0.73 -10.08
C MET A 342 4.14 -1.98 -10.90
N THR A 343 3.30 -2.22 -11.91
CA THR A 343 3.42 -3.40 -12.77
C THR A 343 4.73 -3.37 -13.57
N ALA A 344 5.14 -2.19 -14.05
CA ALA A 344 6.41 -2.00 -14.74
C ALA A 344 7.61 -2.17 -13.81
N SER A 345 7.62 -1.55 -12.62
CA SER A 345 8.69 -1.73 -11.63
C SER A 345 8.88 -3.20 -11.27
N GLN A 346 7.80 -3.93 -10.97
CA GLN A 346 7.88 -5.36 -10.62
C GLN A 346 8.48 -6.20 -11.75
N PHE A 347 8.05 -5.95 -13.00
CA PHE A 347 8.57 -6.64 -14.17
C PHE A 347 10.05 -6.33 -14.40
N LEU A 348 10.42 -5.05 -14.46
CA LEU A 348 11.79 -4.65 -14.74
C LEU A 348 12.77 -5.08 -13.63
N ASN A 349 12.37 -5.00 -12.36
CA ASN A 349 13.17 -5.55 -11.25
C ASN A 349 13.42 -7.06 -11.45
N LYS A 350 12.39 -7.84 -11.80
CA LYS A 350 12.54 -9.28 -12.08
C LYS A 350 13.52 -9.53 -13.24
N GLU A 351 13.39 -8.80 -14.34
CA GLU A 351 14.26 -8.96 -15.50
C GLU A 351 15.73 -8.61 -15.16
N LEU A 352 15.97 -7.51 -14.45
CA LEU A 352 17.31 -7.12 -14.00
C LEU A 352 17.93 -8.13 -13.03
N LEU A 353 17.15 -8.64 -12.08
CA LEU A 353 17.59 -9.66 -11.13
C LEU A 353 17.92 -10.99 -11.82
N SER A 354 17.34 -11.27 -12.99
CA SER A 354 17.64 -12.48 -13.77
C SER A 354 18.97 -12.44 -14.54
N LEU A 355 19.55 -11.24 -14.72
CA LEU A 355 20.82 -11.08 -15.45
C LEU A 355 21.95 -11.87 -14.79
N LYS A 356 22.77 -12.58 -15.58
CA LYS A 356 23.95 -13.30 -15.07
C LYS A 356 25.17 -12.38 -14.87
N SER A 357 25.25 -11.29 -15.64
CA SER A 357 26.34 -10.31 -15.60
C SER A 357 25.87 -8.98 -16.19
N VAL A 358 26.42 -7.86 -15.73
CA VAL A 358 26.18 -6.53 -16.28
C VAL A 358 27.38 -6.15 -17.15
N LYS A 359 27.15 -6.01 -18.46
CA LYS A 359 28.20 -5.72 -19.46
C LYS A 359 28.06 -4.37 -20.14
N SER A 360 26.97 -3.66 -19.89
CA SER A 360 26.61 -2.42 -20.55
C SER A 360 25.90 -1.50 -19.55
N LEU A 361 25.67 -0.25 -19.93
CA LEU A 361 25.11 0.76 -19.02
C LEU A 361 23.59 0.63 -18.86
N GLU A 362 22.88 0.03 -19.82
CA GLU A 362 21.42 -0.03 -19.86
C GLU A 362 20.79 -0.64 -18.60
N PRO A 363 21.30 -1.74 -18.00
CA PRO A 363 20.78 -2.24 -16.73
C PRO A 363 20.89 -1.23 -15.57
N LEU A 364 21.97 -0.46 -15.52
CA LEU A 364 22.19 0.56 -14.49
C LEU A 364 21.30 1.78 -14.71
N LYS A 365 21.12 2.22 -15.96
CA LYS A 365 20.15 3.27 -16.32
C LYS A 365 18.71 2.84 -16.00
N THR A 366 18.38 1.58 -16.30
CA THR A 366 17.06 1.01 -16.01
C THR A 366 16.79 1.03 -14.50
N VAL A 367 17.71 0.53 -13.68
CA VAL A 367 17.50 0.52 -12.22
C VAL A 367 17.46 1.93 -11.64
N MET A 368 18.17 2.89 -12.23
CA MET A 368 18.10 4.28 -11.81
C MET A 368 16.71 4.88 -12.00
N ASN A 369 16.10 4.64 -13.16
CA ASN A 369 14.72 5.01 -13.41
C ASN A 369 13.76 4.32 -12.43
N LEU A 370 14.01 3.05 -12.08
CA LEU A 370 13.17 2.33 -11.10
C LEU A 370 13.21 2.95 -9.71
N ILE A 371 14.39 3.34 -9.22
CA ILE A 371 14.54 3.99 -7.91
C ILE A 371 13.70 5.28 -7.87
N TYR A 372 13.70 6.07 -8.95
CA TYR A 372 12.86 7.26 -9.09
C TYR A 372 11.36 6.94 -9.20
N ILE A 373 11.00 5.93 -10.00
CA ILE A 373 9.61 5.46 -10.16
C ILE A 373 9.01 5.03 -8.82
N GLU A 374 9.82 4.40 -7.97
CA GLU A 374 9.42 3.94 -6.63
C GLU A 374 9.36 5.07 -5.58
N GLY A 375 9.82 6.28 -5.92
CA GLY A 375 9.77 7.45 -5.05
C GLY A 375 10.98 7.63 -4.12
N PHE A 376 12.02 6.80 -4.24
CA PHE A 376 13.23 6.93 -3.43
C PHE A 376 14.11 8.12 -3.83
N LEU A 377 13.90 8.67 -5.02
CA LEU A 377 14.52 9.90 -5.46
C LEU A 377 13.44 10.92 -5.80
N ILE A 378 13.70 12.17 -5.45
CA ILE A 378 13.05 13.33 -6.06
C ILE A 378 13.61 13.56 -7.46
N LYS A 379 12.92 14.36 -8.27
CA LYS A 379 13.20 14.55 -9.68
C LYS A 379 14.61 15.10 -9.91
N ASP A 380 15.00 16.11 -9.16
CA ASP A 380 16.31 16.75 -9.32
C ASP A 380 17.46 15.76 -9.05
N ASN A 381 17.34 14.94 -8.00
CA ASN A 381 18.32 13.89 -7.70
C ASN A 381 18.34 12.82 -8.81
N TRP A 382 17.18 12.42 -9.31
CA TRP A 382 17.09 11.46 -10.42
C TRP A 382 17.73 11.99 -11.69
N GLU A 383 17.48 13.24 -12.07
CA GLU A 383 18.07 13.88 -13.25
C GLU A 383 19.59 13.98 -13.11
N TYR A 384 20.08 14.40 -11.94
CA TYR A 384 21.51 14.45 -11.62
C TYR A 384 22.17 13.07 -11.77
N PHE A 385 21.71 12.06 -11.04
CA PHE A 385 22.37 10.74 -11.07
C PHE A 385 22.20 10.02 -12.42
N SER A 386 21.09 10.27 -13.11
CA SER A 386 20.90 9.76 -14.47
C SER A 386 21.91 10.39 -15.44
N SER A 387 22.25 11.68 -15.27
CA SER A 387 23.31 12.34 -16.06
C SER A 387 24.70 11.75 -15.76
N GLU A 388 25.02 11.49 -14.49
CA GLU A 388 26.28 10.85 -14.07
C GLU A 388 26.43 9.43 -14.64
N ILE A 389 25.38 8.61 -14.55
CA ILE A 389 25.38 7.26 -15.13
C ILE A 389 25.51 7.30 -16.67
N ASN A 390 24.93 8.31 -17.32
CA ASN A 390 25.05 8.49 -18.77
C ASN A 390 26.46 8.92 -19.20
N ALA A 391 27.14 9.73 -18.38
CA ALA A 391 28.49 10.22 -18.65
C ALA A 391 29.60 9.19 -18.29
N ALA A 392 29.26 8.16 -17.52
CA ALA A 392 30.20 7.13 -17.12
C ALA A 392 30.84 6.39 -18.30
N SER A 393 32.15 6.15 -18.22
CA SER A 393 32.94 5.46 -19.27
C SER A 393 32.61 3.98 -19.43
N GLY A 394 31.88 3.38 -18.48
CA GLY A 394 31.46 1.99 -18.51
C GLY A 394 30.71 1.56 -17.25
N PRO A 395 30.27 0.28 -17.17
CA PRO A 395 29.43 -0.20 -16.07
C PRO A 395 30.05 -0.04 -14.68
N ALA A 396 31.35 -0.29 -14.53
CA ALA A 396 32.05 -0.13 -13.25
C ALA A 396 32.06 1.33 -12.77
N ALA A 397 32.33 2.28 -13.66
CA ALA A 397 32.29 3.71 -13.34
C ALA A 397 30.88 4.19 -13.00
N ALA A 398 29.86 3.71 -13.72
CA ALA A 398 28.46 4.03 -13.40
C ALA A 398 28.04 3.43 -12.04
N ALA A 399 28.46 2.21 -11.73
CA ALA A 399 28.12 1.56 -10.46
C ALA A 399 28.80 2.21 -9.24
N ALA A 400 29.90 2.93 -9.45
CA ALA A 400 30.54 3.71 -8.39
C ALA A 400 29.63 4.82 -7.84
N GLN A 401 28.59 5.23 -8.57
CA GLN A 401 27.60 6.22 -8.13
C GLN A 401 26.53 5.61 -7.19
N LEU A 402 26.37 4.29 -7.18
CA LEU A 402 25.30 3.61 -6.44
C LEU A 402 25.34 3.81 -4.91
N PRO A 403 26.51 3.87 -4.24
CA PRO A 403 26.56 4.16 -2.81
C PRO A 403 25.92 5.51 -2.46
N ASP A 404 26.21 6.57 -3.21
CA ASP A 404 25.66 7.91 -2.99
C ASP A 404 24.15 7.94 -3.24
N ILE A 405 23.71 7.27 -4.31
CA ILE A 405 22.28 7.07 -4.60
C ILE A 405 21.58 6.37 -3.43
N VAL A 406 22.17 5.32 -2.87
CA VAL A 406 21.59 4.55 -1.75
C VAL A 406 21.56 5.40 -0.48
N GLY A 407 22.59 6.23 -0.22
CA GLY A 407 22.61 7.17 0.89
C GLY A 407 21.42 8.14 0.83
N ILE A 408 21.29 8.87 -0.28
CA ILE A 408 20.20 9.84 -0.50
C ILE A 408 18.82 9.17 -0.48
N SER A 409 18.72 7.97 -1.05
CA SER A 409 17.46 7.21 -1.06
C SER A 409 17.06 6.75 0.35
N SER A 410 18.03 6.44 1.21
CA SER A 410 17.79 6.07 2.60
C SER A 410 17.31 7.29 3.40
N ASP A 411 17.93 8.45 3.19
CA ASP A 411 17.51 9.70 3.82
C ASP A 411 16.09 10.09 3.40
N THR A 412 15.75 9.93 2.11
CA THR A 412 14.40 10.15 1.58
C THR A 412 13.39 9.23 2.25
N LEU A 413 13.73 7.95 2.46
CA LEU A 413 12.86 7.00 3.15
C LEU A 413 12.64 7.38 4.62
N VAL A 414 13.69 7.80 5.32
CA VAL A 414 13.57 8.27 6.72
C VAL A 414 12.69 9.51 6.79
N GLN A 415 12.94 10.50 5.93
CA GLN A 415 12.16 11.73 5.87
C GLN A 415 10.69 11.46 5.56
N ALA A 416 10.40 10.59 4.59
CA ALA A 416 9.03 10.26 4.18
C ALA A 416 8.18 9.61 5.28
N PHE A 417 8.82 9.00 6.29
CA PHE A 417 8.16 8.30 7.39
C PHE A 417 8.34 8.95 8.77
N SER A 418 9.13 10.01 8.88
CA SER A 418 9.21 10.80 10.11
C SER A 418 7.97 11.68 10.28
N PRO A 419 7.46 11.89 11.51
CA PRO A 419 7.88 11.27 12.77
C PRO A 419 7.20 9.91 13.06
N ALA A 420 6.32 9.44 12.19
CA ALA A 420 5.51 8.24 12.40
C ALA A 420 6.34 6.98 12.71
N LEU A 421 7.48 6.79 12.03
CA LEU A 421 8.36 5.65 12.29
C LEU A 421 8.92 5.67 13.72
N ASP A 422 9.30 6.84 14.24
CA ASP A 422 9.83 6.98 15.60
C ASP A 422 8.79 6.58 16.64
N GLN A 423 7.53 6.99 16.43
CA GLN A 423 6.40 6.57 17.25
C GLN A 423 6.18 5.05 17.22
N TRP A 424 6.27 4.42 16.04
CA TRP A 424 6.17 2.97 15.92
C TRP A 424 7.33 2.23 16.60
N ILE A 425 8.55 2.77 16.54
CA ILE A 425 9.73 2.23 17.24
C ILE A 425 9.56 2.34 18.76
N GLN A 426 8.95 3.43 19.25
CA GLN A 426 8.64 3.59 20.66
C GLN A 426 7.69 2.49 21.18
N VAL A 427 6.69 2.14 20.38
CA VAL A 427 5.70 1.10 20.71
C VAL A 427 6.29 -0.31 20.56
N GLU A 428 7.07 -0.55 19.51
CA GLU A 428 7.74 -1.83 19.23
C GLU A 428 9.13 -1.57 18.63
N PRO A 429 10.23 -1.71 19.41
CA PRO A 429 11.57 -1.37 18.95
C PRO A 429 12.01 -2.07 17.66
N LYS A 430 11.49 -3.28 17.39
CA LYS A 430 11.77 -4.02 16.15
C LYS A 430 11.13 -3.41 14.90
N MET A 431 10.32 -2.35 15.03
CA MET A 431 9.88 -1.56 13.89
C MET A 431 11.03 -0.82 13.20
N ASN A 432 12.21 -0.71 13.83
CA ASN A 432 13.43 -0.19 13.21
C ASN A 432 13.85 -0.97 11.95
N TYR A 433 13.47 -2.26 11.83
CA TYR A 433 13.69 -3.06 10.63
C TYR A 433 12.83 -2.64 9.43
N PHE A 434 11.88 -1.72 9.59
CA PHE A 434 11.05 -1.20 8.49
C PHE A 434 11.92 -0.64 7.36
N ILE A 435 12.96 0.15 7.68
CA ILE A 435 13.86 0.76 6.71
C ILE A 435 14.55 -0.32 5.86
N ASP A 436 15.23 -1.26 6.52
CA ASP A 436 15.96 -2.35 5.88
C ASP A 436 15.04 -3.25 5.04
N ASN A 437 13.86 -3.62 5.56
CA ASN A 437 12.89 -4.43 4.84
C ASN A 437 12.32 -3.70 3.60
N THR A 438 12.14 -2.38 3.70
CA THR A 438 11.68 -1.56 2.59
C THR A 438 12.74 -1.48 1.49
N ILE A 439 14.01 -1.24 1.87
CA ILE A 439 15.15 -1.27 0.93
C ILE A 439 15.27 -2.63 0.25
N LYS A 440 15.24 -3.73 1.02
CA LYS A 440 15.35 -5.11 0.49
C LYS A 440 14.26 -5.49 -0.51
N SER A 441 13.08 -4.88 -0.42
CA SER A 441 11.94 -5.15 -1.29
C SER A 441 11.76 -4.15 -2.44
N SER A 442 12.75 -3.28 -2.66
CA SER A 442 12.74 -2.16 -3.62
C SER A 442 13.78 -2.30 -4.74
N ALA A 443 13.76 -1.36 -5.68
CA ALA A 443 14.79 -1.21 -6.71
C ALA A 443 16.20 -0.94 -6.15
N LEU A 444 16.35 -0.47 -4.92
CA LEU A 444 17.66 -0.30 -4.28
C LEU A 444 18.38 -1.63 -4.08
N ASN A 445 17.64 -2.69 -3.71
CA ASN A 445 18.19 -4.03 -3.64
C ASN A 445 18.61 -4.54 -5.03
N THR A 446 17.81 -4.27 -6.07
CA THR A 446 18.16 -4.60 -7.45
C THR A 446 19.45 -3.88 -7.87
N ALA A 447 19.62 -2.60 -7.51
CA ALA A 447 20.84 -1.85 -7.81
C ALA A 447 22.08 -2.48 -7.13
N SER A 448 21.97 -2.85 -5.86
CA SER A 448 23.03 -3.56 -5.12
C SER A 448 23.40 -4.90 -5.78
N VAL A 449 22.41 -5.70 -6.18
CA VAL A 449 22.63 -6.97 -6.88
C VAL A 449 23.26 -6.77 -8.26
N LEU A 450 22.89 -5.71 -8.99
CA LEU A 450 23.50 -5.39 -10.28
C LEU A 450 24.97 -4.99 -10.12
N ALA A 451 25.32 -4.22 -9.09
CA ALA A 451 26.71 -3.84 -8.81
C ALA A 451 27.60 -5.08 -8.63
N GLN A 452 27.10 -6.11 -7.93
CA GLN A 452 27.81 -7.39 -7.72
C GLN A 452 27.98 -8.23 -9.00
N LYS A 453 27.20 -7.93 -10.05
CA LYS A 453 27.22 -8.65 -11.32
C LYS A 453 28.11 -7.98 -12.38
N ILE A 454 28.75 -6.87 -12.05
CA ILE A 454 29.75 -6.21 -12.90
C ILE A 454 31.05 -6.99 -12.76
N LYS A 455 31.66 -7.31 -13.90
CA LYS A 455 32.92 -8.04 -13.98
C LYS A 455 34.08 -7.12 -14.22
#